data_AF-A0A956XVH1-F1
#
_entry.id   AF-A0A956XVH1-F1
#
_cell.length_a   1.000
_cell.length_b   1.000
_cell.length_c   1.000
_cell.angle_alpha   90.00
_cell.angle_beta   90.00
_cell.angle_gamma   90.00
#
_symmetry.space_group_name_H-M   'P 1'
#
loop_
_entity.id
_entity.type
_entity.pdbx_description
1 polymer ?
#
loop_
_entity_poly.entity_id
_entity_poly.type
_entity_poly.pdbx_seq_one_letter_code
_entity_poly.pdbx_strand_id
1 'polypeptide(L)'
;TGEKGKAGMATEGTGALPARELGQGWKVSPSIHIPAKSTVTLADIEGPGAIQHIWLTCFPAHWRKLVFRLYWDNEDTPSVEVPLGDFFCNGWCTSSQVSSIPIAVNSSGGFNSYWQMPFRKHARITLENIIDEDVQHFYYQITYTLTDVPENAAYFHAQWRRSNPLPYKQD
;
A
#
# COMPACT_ATOMS: atom_id res chain seq x y z
N THR A 1 8.27 -2.01 -9.55
CA THR A 1 8.47 -0.60 -9.95
C THR A 1 7.15 0.10 -10.25
N GLY A 2 6.13 -0.57 -10.82
CA GLY A 2 4.82 0.06 -11.09
C GLY A 2 4.79 0.80 -12.44
N GLU A 3 5.85 0.67 -13.23
CA GLU A 3 5.97 1.25 -14.56
C GLU A 3 4.81 0.88 -15.49
N LYS A 4 4.40 1.85 -16.32
CA LYS A 4 3.38 1.69 -17.34
C LYS A 4 3.67 0.49 -18.24
N GLY A 5 2.69 -0.40 -18.37
CA GLY A 5 2.75 -1.57 -19.25
C GLY A 5 3.56 -2.75 -18.69
N LYS A 6 4.09 -2.69 -17.46
CA LYS A 6 4.88 -3.79 -16.88
C LYS A 6 4.09 -4.80 -16.05
N ALA A 7 2.79 -4.57 -15.82
CA ALA A 7 1.96 -5.36 -14.91
C ALA A 7 1.79 -6.86 -15.27
N GLY A 8 2.02 -7.24 -16.53
CA GLY A 8 1.95 -8.63 -17.02
C GLY A 8 3.28 -9.18 -17.54
N MET A 9 4.40 -8.49 -17.28
CA MET A 9 5.69 -8.82 -17.89
C MET A 9 6.53 -9.81 -17.07
N ALA A 10 6.11 -10.13 -15.84
CA ALA A 10 6.82 -11.10 -15.00
C ALA A 10 6.83 -12.49 -15.66
N THR A 11 7.97 -13.17 -15.61
CA THR A 11 8.15 -14.55 -16.09
C THR A 11 8.22 -15.56 -14.95
N GLU A 12 8.39 -15.08 -13.72
CA GLU A 12 8.44 -15.86 -12.49
C GLU A 12 7.57 -15.20 -11.40
N GLY A 13 7.22 -15.95 -10.36
CA GLY A 13 6.46 -15.45 -9.23
C GLY A 13 5.42 -16.43 -8.71
N THR A 14 4.54 -15.93 -7.83
CA THR A 14 3.57 -16.74 -7.09
C THR A 14 2.52 -17.46 -7.95
N GLY A 15 2.36 -17.07 -9.22
CA GLY A 15 1.48 -17.68 -10.20
C GLY A 15 2.20 -18.42 -11.34
N ALA A 16 3.51 -18.65 -11.26
CA ALA A 16 4.29 -19.26 -12.35
C ALA A 16 3.80 -20.66 -12.75
N LEU A 17 3.52 -21.54 -11.79
CA LEU A 17 3.03 -22.89 -12.08
C LEU A 17 1.62 -22.90 -12.73
N PRO A 18 0.63 -22.14 -12.22
CA PRO A 18 -0.65 -21.96 -12.90
C PRO A 18 -0.56 -21.32 -14.29
N ALA A 19 0.36 -20.36 -14.49
CA ALA A 19 0.47 -19.59 -15.73
C ALA A 19 1.44 -20.20 -16.78
N ARG A 20 2.01 -21.37 -16.51
CA ARG A 20 3.10 -21.99 -17.30
C ARG A 20 2.80 -22.16 -18.80
N GLU A 21 1.52 -22.25 -19.19
CA GLU A 21 1.06 -22.46 -20.57
C GLU A 21 0.37 -21.22 -21.18
N LEU A 22 0.29 -20.10 -20.45
CA LEU A 22 -0.50 -18.92 -20.85
C LEU A 22 0.31 -17.85 -21.60
N GLY A 23 1.65 -17.86 -21.50
CA GLY A 23 2.54 -16.88 -22.13
C GLY A 23 2.68 -15.55 -21.38
N GLN A 24 3.61 -14.70 -21.83
CA GLN A 24 3.87 -13.38 -21.25
C GLN A 24 2.72 -12.40 -21.57
N GLY A 25 2.28 -11.62 -20.58
CA GLY A 25 1.07 -10.80 -20.65
C GLY A 25 0.02 -11.23 -19.62
N TRP A 26 0.04 -12.50 -19.19
CA TRP A 26 -0.71 -12.96 -18.02
C TRP A 26 -0.01 -12.56 -16.72
N LYS A 27 -0.79 -12.37 -15.64
CA LYS A 27 -0.26 -11.94 -14.33
C LYS A 27 0.43 -13.12 -13.61
N VAL A 28 1.65 -13.45 -14.05
CA VAL A 28 2.49 -14.56 -13.51
C VAL A 28 2.87 -14.34 -12.04
N SER A 29 2.98 -13.09 -11.60
CA SER A 29 3.24 -12.73 -10.21
C SER A 29 2.08 -11.89 -9.65
N PRO A 30 0.95 -12.50 -9.28
CA PRO A 30 -0.23 -11.78 -8.79
C PRO A 30 -0.04 -11.22 -7.37
N SER A 31 0.90 -11.77 -6.60
CA SER A 31 1.26 -11.39 -5.24
C SER A 31 2.77 -11.44 -5.02
N ILE A 32 3.23 -10.74 -4.00
CA ILE A 32 4.62 -10.78 -3.52
C ILE A 32 4.72 -11.44 -2.15
N HIS A 33 5.92 -11.89 -1.81
CA HIS A 33 6.31 -12.20 -0.43
C HIS A 33 7.01 -10.96 0.17
N ILE A 34 6.75 -10.68 1.44
CA ILE A 34 7.45 -9.63 2.18
C ILE A 34 8.32 -10.34 3.23
N PRO A 35 9.65 -10.43 3.00
CA PRO A 35 10.54 -11.15 3.90
C PRO A 35 10.48 -10.63 5.34
N ALA A 36 10.78 -11.48 6.31
CA ALA A 36 10.94 -11.10 7.70
C ALA A 36 11.91 -9.90 7.85
N LYS A 37 11.58 -8.96 8.76
CA LYS A 37 12.40 -7.77 9.09
C LYS A 37 12.89 -6.98 7.87
N SER A 38 12.08 -6.92 6.82
CA SER A 38 12.45 -6.27 5.57
C SER A 38 11.45 -5.20 5.15
N THR A 39 11.92 -4.28 4.32
CA THR A 39 11.07 -3.30 3.64
C THR A 39 11.07 -3.59 2.16
N VAL A 40 9.88 -3.64 1.56
CA VAL A 40 9.70 -3.75 0.11
C VAL A 40 9.14 -2.46 -0.46
N THR A 41 9.56 -2.12 -1.68
CA THR A 41 8.98 -1.00 -2.45
C THR A 41 7.82 -1.51 -3.28
N LEU A 42 6.61 -1.00 -3.01
CA LEU A 42 5.39 -1.33 -3.75
C LEU A 42 5.25 -0.47 -5.01
N ALA A 43 5.64 0.80 -4.95
CA ALA A 43 5.69 1.70 -6.09
C ALA A 43 6.85 2.69 -5.96
N ASP A 44 7.44 3.02 -7.10
CA ASP A 44 8.55 3.95 -7.26
C ASP A 44 8.30 4.71 -8.57
N ILE A 45 7.74 5.91 -8.48
CA ILE A 45 7.13 6.62 -9.60
C ILE A 45 7.79 7.98 -9.78
N GLU A 46 8.47 8.14 -10.91
CA GLU A 46 9.07 9.41 -11.33
C GLU A 46 8.07 10.32 -12.03
N GLY A 47 8.24 11.63 -11.83
CA GLY A 47 7.50 12.70 -12.49
C GLY A 47 6.32 13.25 -11.68
N PRO A 48 5.66 14.31 -12.17
CA PRO A 48 4.45 14.83 -11.55
C PRO A 48 3.25 13.94 -11.86
N GLY A 49 2.38 13.76 -10.87
CA GLY A 49 1.20 12.92 -11.01
C GLY A 49 0.32 12.87 -9.77
N ALA A 50 -0.63 11.96 -9.78
CA ALA A 50 -1.44 11.64 -8.62
C ALA A 50 -1.76 10.15 -8.55
N ILE A 51 -1.58 9.56 -7.37
CA ILE A 51 -2.17 8.26 -7.06
C ILE A 51 -3.68 8.48 -6.93
N GLN A 52 -4.45 7.64 -7.62
CA GLN A 52 -5.90 7.73 -7.69
C GLN A 52 -6.61 6.60 -6.96
N HIS A 53 -5.96 5.44 -6.87
CA HIS A 53 -6.50 4.29 -6.17
C HIS A 53 -5.40 3.35 -5.70
N ILE A 54 -5.56 2.84 -4.48
CA ILE A 54 -4.74 1.77 -3.93
C ILE A 54 -5.69 0.64 -3.55
N TRP A 55 -5.43 -0.55 -4.09
CA TRP A 55 -6.07 -1.78 -3.65
C TRP A 55 -5.02 -2.74 -3.10
N LEU A 56 -5.33 -3.42 -2.00
CA LEU A 56 -4.50 -4.50 -1.49
C LEU A 56 -5.28 -5.47 -0.61
N THR A 57 -4.71 -6.65 -0.37
CA THR A 57 -5.23 -7.58 0.61
C THR A 57 -4.11 -8.45 1.20
N CYS A 58 -4.25 -8.76 2.48
CA CYS A 58 -3.44 -9.72 3.23
C CYS A 58 -4.21 -10.21 4.45
N PHE A 59 -3.74 -11.29 5.06
CA PHE A 59 -4.38 -11.87 6.24
C PHE A 59 -4.47 -10.88 7.42
N PRO A 60 -5.59 -10.85 8.17
CA PRO A 60 -5.78 -9.94 9.31
C PRO A 60 -4.68 -9.98 10.37
N ALA A 61 -4.04 -11.14 10.53
CA ALA A 61 -2.92 -11.33 11.45
C ALA A 61 -1.72 -10.39 11.16
N HIS A 62 -1.60 -9.83 9.96
CA HIS A 62 -0.50 -8.96 9.55
C HIS A 62 -0.81 -7.46 9.60
N TRP A 63 -2.07 -7.07 9.84
CA TRP A 63 -2.52 -5.68 9.66
C TRP A 63 -1.83 -4.64 10.53
N ARG A 64 -1.40 -5.01 11.75
CA ARG A 64 -0.55 -4.17 12.62
C ARG A 64 0.92 -4.60 12.68
N LYS A 65 1.31 -5.58 11.86
CA LYS A 65 2.68 -6.09 11.72
C LYS A 65 3.36 -5.59 10.43
N LEU A 66 2.62 -4.84 9.62
CA LEU A 66 3.09 -4.21 8.41
C LEU A 66 2.97 -2.70 8.57
N VAL A 67 4.07 -1.97 8.38
CA VAL A 67 4.10 -0.50 8.43
C VAL A 67 4.08 0.03 7.00
N PHE A 68 3.01 0.76 6.67
CA PHE A 68 2.76 1.31 5.36
C PHE A 68 3.27 2.75 5.30
N ARG A 69 4.14 3.04 4.32
CA ARG A 69 4.77 4.35 4.19
C ARG A 69 4.64 4.93 2.80
N LEU A 70 4.34 6.22 2.72
CA LEU A 70 4.35 6.99 1.48
C LEU A 70 5.25 8.20 1.65
N TYR A 71 6.04 8.47 0.62
CA TYR A 71 7.00 9.56 0.54
C TYR A 71 6.69 10.39 -0.71
N TRP A 72 6.65 11.70 -0.56
CA TRP A 72 6.43 12.65 -1.65
C TRP A 72 7.70 13.40 -2.01
N ASP A 73 7.93 13.56 -3.32
CA ASP A 73 8.93 14.47 -3.89
C ASP A 73 10.35 14.32 -3.36
N ASN A 74 10.76 13.06 -3.16
CA ASN A 74 12.07 12.65 -2.65
C ASN A 74 12.36 13.08 -1.20
N GLU A 75 11.33 13.27 -0.39
CA GLU A 75 11.51 13.50 1.03
C GLU A 75 12.12 12.29 1.75
N ASP A 76 12.96 12.56 2.76
CA ASP A 76 13.59 11.53 3.58
C ASP A 76 12.61 10.92 4.59
N THR A 77 11.72 11.74 5.14
CA THR A 77 10.74 11.34 6.16
C THR A 77 9.36 11.09 5.53
N PRO A 78 8.69 9.97 5.82
CA PRO A 78 7.42 9.66 5.20
C PRO A 78 6.30 10.61 5.65
N SER A 79 5.58 11.21 4.69
CA SER A 79 4.34 11.95 4.94
C SER A 79 3.18 11.07 5.44
N VAL A 80 3.21 9.78 5.10
CA VAL A 80 2.29 8.76 5.63
C VAL A 80 3.10 7.69 6.32
N GLU A 81 2.85 7.43 7.59
CA GLU A 81 3.47 6.32 8.33
C GLU A 81 2.46 5.75 9.32
N VAL A 82 1.89 4.59 8.98
CA VAL A 82 0.82 3.96 9.76
C VAL A 82 0.89 2.43 9.67
N PRO A 83 0.37 1.70 10.66
CA PRO A 83 0.08 0.28 10.47
C PRO A 83 -0.92 0.08 9.32
N LEU A 84 -0.71 -0.95 8.50
CA LEU A 84 -1.47 -1.19 7.27
C LEU A 84 -2.98 -1.24 7.52
N GLY A 85 -3.45 -1.99 8.51
CA GLY A 85 -4.88 -2.09 8.81
C GLY A 85 -5.49 -0.79 9.30
N ASP A 86 -4.75 -0.03 10.11
CA ASP A 86 -5.21 1.26 10.65
C ASP A 86 -5.45 2.29 9.53
N PHE A 87 -4.63 2.27 8.46
CA PHE A 87 -4.86 3.10 7.27
C PHE A 87 -6.24 2.88 6.65
N PHE A 88 -6.69 1.62 6.61
CA PHE A 88 -7.98 1.21 6.02
C PHE A 88 -9.09 1.05 7.08
N CYS A 89 -8.99 1.78 8.19
CA CYS A 89 -9.98 1.80 9.28
C CYS A 89 -10.23 0.42 9.96
N ASN A 90 -9.27 -0.51 9.87
CA ASN A 90 -9.33 -1.86 10.42
C ASN A 90 -8.25 -2.07 11.50
N GLY A 91 -8.19 -1.16 12.48
CA GLY A 91 -7.11 -1.10 13.47
C GLY A 91 -7.08 -2.25 14.48
N TRP A 92 -8.18 -2.94 14.77
CA TRP A 92 -8.17 -4.04 15.76
C TRP A 92 -7.75 -5.41 15.19
N CYS A 93 -7.11 -5.44 14.01
CA CYS A 93 -6.78 -6.69 13.31
C CYS A 93 -8.00 -7.62 13.14
N THR A 94 -9.20 -7.02 13.07
CA THR A 94 -10.48 -7.72 12.97
C THR A 94 -11.21 -7.14 11.77
N SER A 95 -11.65 -8.02 10.87
CA SER A 95 -12.32 -7.60 9.65
C SER A 95 -13.60 -6.84 9.97
N SER A 96 -13.67 -5.61 9.49
CA SER A 96 -14.82 -4.73 9.56
C SER A 96 -15.09 -4.15 8.18
N GLN A 97 -16.33 -4.25 7.72
CA GLN A 97 -16.73 -3.60 6.48
C GLN A 97 -16.68 -2.08 6.68
N VAL A 98 -16.12 -1.38 5.68
CA VAL A 98 -16.07 0.08 5.65
C VAL A 98 -16.67 0.53 4.34
N SER A 99 -17.71 1.37 4.40
CA SER A 99 -18.35 1.97 3.23
C SER A 99 -18.25 3.48 3.36
N SER A 100 -17.24 4.07 2.71
CA SER A 100 -17.05 5.51 2.65
C SER A 100 -16.50 5.91 1.28
N ILE A 101 -16.52 7.22 0.98
CA ILE A 101 -15.95 7.76 -0.26
C ILE A 101 -14.44 7.49 -0.34
N PRO A 102 -13.61 7.89 0.66
CA PRO A 102 -12.16 7.76 0.54
C PRO A 102 -11.61 6.36 0.83
N ILE A 103 -12.25 5.59 1.72
CA ILE A 103 -11.80 4.25 2.13
C ILE A 103 -12.97 3.27 2.03
N ALA A 104 -12.75 2.15 1.35
CA ALA A 104 -13.72 1.06 1.29
C ALA A 104 -13.06 -0.28 1.61
N VAL A 105 -13.65 -1.02 2.54
CA VAL A 105 -13.26 -2.38 2.88
C VAL A 105 -14.42 -3.30 2.56
N ASN A 106 -14.29 -4.00 1.43
CA ASN A 106 -15.32 -4.88 0.91
C ASN A 106 -15.28 -6.25 1.62
N SER A 107 -16.38 -7.00 1.51
CA SER A 107 -16.47 -8.37 2.03
C SER A 107 -15.27 -9.21 1.60
N SER A 108 -14.73 -10.01 2.53
CA SER A 108 -13.52 -10.82 2.37
C SER A 108 -12.17 -10.07 2.37
N GLY A 109 -12.12 -8.82 2.83
CA GLY A 109 -10.85 -8.15 3.20
C GLY A 109 -10.11 -7.48 2.04
N GLY A 110 -10.84 -7.01 1.03
CA GLY A 110 -10.29 -6.15 -0.02
C GLY A 110 -10.21 -4.70 0.44
N PHE A 111 -9.00 -4.21 0.71
CA PHE A 111 -8.75 -2.82 1.11
C PHE A 111 -8.68 -1.92 -0.11
N ASN A 112 -9.43 -0.80 -0.08
CA ASN A 112 -9.43 0.21 -1.13
C ASN A 112 -9.25 1.59 -0.51
N SER A 113 -8.38 2.39 -1.13
CA SER A 113 -8.23 3.82 -0.89
C SER A 113 -8.43 4.57 -2.18
N TYR A 114 -9.31 5.56 -2.17
CA TYR A 114 -9.65 6.46 -3.27
C TYR A 114 -9.23 7.92 -2.99
N TRP A 115 -8.42 8.15 -1.95
CA TRP A 115 -7.76 9.43 -1.77
C TRP A 115 -6.94 9.78 -3.02
N GLN A 116 -7.13 10.99 -3.53
CA GLN A 116 -6.22 11.56 -4.51
C GLN A 116 -4.96 12.04 -3.80
N MET A 117 -3.81 11.45 -4.15
CA MET A 117 -2.53 11.76 -3.52
C MET A 117 -1.58 12.33 -4.58
N PRO A 118 -1.55 13.66 -4.77
CA PRO A 118 -0.69 14.30 -5.76
C PRO A 118 0.78 14.34 -5.32
N PHE A 119 1.69 14.27 -6.28
CA PHE A 119 3.14 14.38 -6.13
C PHE A 119 3.73 15.14 -7.33
N ARG A 120 4.74 16.00 -7.14
CA ARG A 120 5.26 16.89 -8.19
C ARG A 120 6.55 16.40 -8.84
N LYS A 121 7.30 15.54 -8.15
CA LYS A 121 8.60 15.01 -8.59
C LYS A 121 8.63 13.50 -8.51
N HIS A 122 8.13 12.93 -7.40
CA HIS A 122 8.30 11.52 -7.11
C HIS A 122 7.25 11.01 -6.12
N ALA A 123 6.80 9.78 -6.29
CA ALA A 123 6.06 9.06 -5.26
C ALA A 123 6.72 7.70 -4.99
N ARG A 124 7.04 7.46 -3.71
CA ARG A 124 7.52 6.16 -3.22
C ARG A 124 6.54 5.59 -2.22
N ILE A 125 6.15 4.33 -2.42
CA ILE A 125 5.32 3.59 -1.47
C ILE A 125 6.09 2.37 -1.01
N THR A 126 6.29 2.25 0.30
CA THR A 126 6.98 1.10 0.90
C THR A 126 6.11 0.41 1.94
N LEU A 127 6.44 -0.85 2.19
CA LEU A 127 5.79 -1.67 3.19
C LEU A 127 6.87 -2.43 3.96
N GLU A 128 6.93 -2.20 5.27
CA GLU A 128 7.88 -2.85 6.16
C GLU A 128 7.19 -3.98 6.92
N ASN A 129 7.82 -5.15 6.92
CA ASN A 129 7.47 -6.27 7.79
C ASN A 129 8.33 -6.23 9.05
N ILE A 130 7.68 -6.01 10.21
CA ILE A 130 8.38 -5.87 11.50
C ILE A 130 8.50 -7.18 12.27
N ILE A 131 7.98 -8.30 11.76
CA ILE A 131 8.05 -9.61 12.42
C ILE A 131 9.16 -10.50 11.85
N ASP A 132 9.44 -11.58 12.58
CA ASP A 132 10.47 -12.59 12.28
C ASP A 132 9.98 -13.70 11.33
N GLU A 133 8.84 -13.49 10.67
CA GLU A 133 8.23 -14.43 9.73
C GLU A 133 7.91 -13.72 8.41
N ASP A 134 8.03 -14.44 7.30
CA ASP A 134 7.67 -13.94 5.98
C ASP A 134 6.16 -13.75 5.84
N VAL A 135 5.74 -12.59 5.35
CA VAL A 135 4.34 -12.39 4.95
C VAL A 135 4.17 -12.87 3.52
N GLN A 136 3.48 -13.99 3.36
CA GLN A 136 3.19 -14.57 2.05
C GLN A 136 1.89 -14.02 1.46
N HIS A 137 1.79 -14.08 0.13
CA HIS A 137 0.58 -13.76 -0.62
C HIS A 137 0.04 -12.35 -0.36
N PHE A 138 0.93 -11.35 -0.42
CA PHE A 138 0.52 -9.95 -0.38
C PHE A 138 0.12 -9.49 -1.78
N TYR A 139 -1.17 -9.22 -1.98
CA TYR A 139 -1.70 -8.73 -3.26
C TYR A 139 -1.89 -7.23 -3.19
N TYR A 140 -1.50 -6.52 -4.24
CA TYR A 140 -1.72 -5.07 -4.33
C TYR A 140 -1.83 -4.58 -5.77
N GLN A 141 -2.38 -3.39 -5.90
CA GLN A 141 -2.44 -2.57 -7.10
C GLN A 141 -2.38 -1.10 -6.67
N ILE A 142 -1.52 -0.33 -7.33
CA ILE A 142 -1.41 1.11 -7.16
C ILE A 142 -1.72 1.72 -8.52
N THR A 143 -2.82 2.46 -8.61
CA THR A 143 -3.30 3.12 -9.82
C THR A 143 -2.98 4.60 -9.70
N TYR A 144 -2.29 5.15 -10.69
CA TYR A 144 -1.88 6.55 -10.73
C TYR A 144 -1.99 7.11 -12.15
N THR A 145 -1.92 8.43 -12.26
CA THR A 145 -1.75 9.13 -13.53
C THR A 145 -0.56 10.09 -13.45
N LEU A 146 0.24 10.16 -14.52
CA LEU A 146 1.24 11.22 -14.67
C LEU A 146 0.56 12.42 -15.34
N THR A 147 0.66 13.57 -14.70
CA THR A 147 -0.06 14.78 -15.13
C THR A 147 0.54 16.01 -14.43
N ASP A 148 0.27 17.19 -14.96
CA ASP A 148 0.61 18.43 -14.27
C ASP A 148 -0.18 18.54 -12.96
N VAL A 149 0.54 18.79 -11.87
CA VAL A 149 -0.07 18.96 -10.55
C VAL A 149 -0.24 20.44 -10.27
N PRO A 150 -1.47 20.93 -9.97
CA PRO A 150 -1.70 22.33 -9.65
C PRO A 150 -0.82 22.84 -8.50
N GLU A 151 -0.39 24.08 -8.57
CA GLU A 151 0.46 24.69 -7.53
C GLU A 151 -0.20 24.67 -6.15
N ASN A 152 -1.54 24.79 -6.09
CA ASN A 152 -2.31 24.78 -4.85
C ASN A 152 -2.74 23.39 -4.38
N ALA A 153 -2.33 22.30 -5.05
CA ALA A 153 -2.64 20.95 -4.61
C ALA A 153 -1.86 20.58 -3.33
N ALA A 154 -2.56 20.05 -2.32
CA ALA A 154 -1.98 19.63 -1.05
C ALA A 154 -1.48 18.17 -1.10
N TYR A 155 -0.46 17.86 -0.29
CA TYR A 155 0.03 16.50 -0.12
C TYR A 155 -0.78 15.74 0.93
N PHE A 156 -1.07 14.48 0.62
CA PHE A 156 -1.77 13.60 1.54
C PHE A 156 -0.86 13.16 2.68
N HIS A 157 -1.33 13.26 3.93
CA HIS A 157 -0.60 12.84 5.12
C HIS A 157 -1.49 11.97 6.00
N ALA A 158 -0.92 10.96 6.65
CA ALA A 158 -1.59 10.23 7.72
C ALA A 158 -0.57 9.70 8.73
N GLN A 159 -0.89 9.83 10.01
CA GLN A 159 -0.03 9.38 11.09
C GLN A 159 -0.83 8.60 12.11
N TRP A 160 -0.21 7.53 12.61
CA TRP A 160 -0.79 6.69 13.64
C TRP A 160 -0.21 7.04 15.01
N ARG A 161 -1.08 7.21 15.99
CA ARG A 161 -0.71 7.48 17.38
C ARG A 161 -1.46 6.52 18.29
N ARG A 162 -0.77 5.97 19.29
CA ARG A 162 -1.37 5.11 20.31
C ARG A 162 -0.86 5.49 21.67
N SER A 163 -1.75 5.49 22.64
CA SER A 163 -1.44 5.58 24.06
C SER A 163 -1.89 4.30 24.76
N ASN A 164 -0.98 3.63 25.46
CA ASN A 164 -1.27 2.40 26.21
C ASN A 164 -0.26 2.15 27.34
N PRO A 165 -0.64 2.26 28.62
CA PRO A 165 -1.98 2.61 29.11
C PRO A 165 -2.35 4.06 28.75
N LEU A 166 -3.65 4.33 28.71
CA LEU A 166 -4.15 5.71 28.61
C LEU A 166 -3.77 6.48 29.87
N PRO A 167 -3.14 7.67 29.75
CA PRO A 167 -2.90 8.55 30.88
C PRO A 167 -4.20 8.86 31.60
N TYR A 168 -4.18 8.78 32.93
CA TYR A 168 -5.31 9.21 33.74
C TYR A 168 -5.42 10.73 33.69
N LYS A 169 -6.55 11.26 33.17
CA LYS A 169 -6.94 12.68 33.16
C LYS A 169 -5.76 13.66 33.15
N GLN A 170 -5.14 13.81 31.98
CA GLN A 170 -4.25 14.96 31.73
C GLN A 170 -5.12 16.05 31.10
N ASP A 171 -5.18 17.21 31.77
CA ASP A 171 -5.96 18.39 31.38
C ASP A 171 -5.41 19.07 30.11
#